data_AF-A0A7S3LDA5-F1
#
_entry.id   AF-A0A7S3LDA5-F1
#
_cell.length_a   1.000
_cell.length_b   1.000
_cell.length_c   1.000
_cell.angle_alpha   90.00
_cell.angle_beta   90.00
_cell.angle_gamma   90.00
#
_symmetry.space_group_name_H-M   'P 1'
#
loop_
_entity.id
_entity.type
_entity.pdbx_description
1 polymer ?
#
loop_
_entity_poly.entity_id
_entity_poly.type
_entity_poly.pdbx_seq_one_letter_code
_entity_poly.pdbx_strand_id
1 'polypeptide(L)'
;PSVDCDLDTLSALEGYLQEFKGVLLIVSHDRSFADKVANHLFVFEGDGVIKDFAGTLSEYASTLVEIENESVAAAAAKSSNETKDSDHKEDRNRRLEERNAVRQAKKEMDKLDKALDKLRTKAKDLQKELDESANEGWTVLADLTAQLDKVNADIEEKEIEWLEAADLVEGAEIQV
;
A
#
# COMPACT_ATOMS: atom_id res chain seq x y z
N PRO A 1 0.41 -1.10 11.88
CA PRO A 1 1.20 -1.36 13.12
C PRO A 1 0.99 -2.82 13.57
N SER A 2 1.87 -3.71 13.13
CA SER A 2 1.94 -5.11 13.57
C SER A 2 2.53 -5.15 14.98
N VAL A 3 1.68 -4.93 15.98
CA VAL A 3 2.02 -5.29 17.36
C VAL A 3 1.85 -6.80 17.45
N ASP A 4 2.94 -7.51 17.75
CA ASP A 4 2.94 -8.89 18.25
C ASP A 4 2.12 -8.96 19.54
N CYS A 5 0.80 -9.01 19.44
CA CYS A 5 -0.10 -9.27 20.55
C CYS A 5 -0.34 -10.78 20.59
N ASP A 6 0.07 -11.43 21.68
CA ASP A 6 -0.11 -12.87 21.90
C ASP A 6 -1.59 -13.26 21.63
N LEU A 7 -1.80 -14.44 21.02
CA LEU A 7 -3.13 -14.93 20.61
C LEU A 7 -4.17 -14.88 21.76
N ASP A 8 -3.72 -15.11 22.99
CA ASP A 8 -4.56 -15.07 24.19
C ASP A 8 -5.02 -13.63 24.53
N THR A 9 -4.15 -12.63 24.34
CA THR A 9 -4.49 -11.21 24.52
C THR A 9 -5.43 -10.68 23.43
N LEU A 10 -5.31 -11.16 22.20
CA LEU A 10 -6.25 -10.80 21.12
C LEU A 10 -7.65 -11.34 21.41
N SER A 11 -7.76 -12.58 21.90
CA SER A 11 -9.06 -13.19 22.27
C SER A 11 -9.76 -12.43 23.41
N ALA A 12 -8.99 -11.98 24.41
CA ALA A 12 -9.53 -11.15 25.49
C ALA A 12 -9.98 -9.76 24.99
N LEU A 13 -9.24 -9.18 24.05
CA LEU A 13 -9.60 -7.91 23.41
C LEU A 13 -10.84 -8.06 22.52
N GLU A 14 -10.95 -9.12 21.74
CA GLU A 14 -12.13 -9.46 20.94
C GLU A 14 -13.40 -9.48 21.81
N GLY A 15 -13.36 -10.19 22.95
CA GLY A 15 -14.49 -10.25 23.88
C GLY A 15 -14.85 -8.89 24.48
N TYR A 16 -13.85 -8.08 24.85
CA TYR A 16 -14.08 -6.73 25.36
C TYR A 16 -14.72 -5.81 24.30
N LEU A 17 -14.27 -5.90 23.05
CA LEU A 17 -14.78 -5.08 21.96
C LEU A 17 -16.21 -5.48 21.54
N GLN A 18 -16.56 -6.77 21.64
CA GLN A 18 -17.94 -7.22 21.40
C GLN A 18 -18.94 -6.71 22.45
N GLU A 19 -18.49 -6.51 23.69
CA GLU A 19 -19.34 -5.95 24.76
C GLU A 19 -19.35 -4.41 24.80
N PHE A 20 -18.54 -3.76 23.96
CA PHE A 20 -18.41 -2.31 23.92
C PHE A 20 -19.68 -1.66 23.35
N LYS A 21 -20.38 -0.86 24.17
CA LYS A 21 -21.67 -0.23 23.82
C LYS A 21 -21.54 1.10 23.04
N GLY A 22 -20.42 1.32 22.35
CA GLY A 22 -20.15 2.53 21.58
C GLY A 22 -20.00 2.27 20.08
N VAL A 23 -19.74 3.33 19.32
CA VAL A 23 -19.34 3.20 17.91
C VAL A 23 -17.82 3.03 17.87
N LEU A 24 -17.37 2.02 17.14
CA LEU A 24 -15.97 1.70 16.99
C LEU A 24 -15.63 1.66 15.50
N LEU A 25 -14.60 2.39 15.11
CA LEU A 25 -14.01 2.33 13.77
C LEU A 25 -12.66 1.62 13.90
N ILE A 26 -12.53 0.47 13.24
CA ILE A 26 -11.33 -0.36 13.28
C ILE A 26 -10.71 -0.38 11.89
N VAL A 27 -9.40 -0.12 11.82
CA VAL A 27 -8.57 -0.42 10.65
C VAL A 27 -7.64 -1.56 11.05
N SER A 28 -7.83 -2.74 10.47
CA SER A 28 -7.03 -3.92 10.75
C SER A 28 -6.63 -4.62 9.45
N HIS A 29 -5.40 -5.13 9.42
CA HIS A 29 -4.92 -6.01 8.36
C HIS A 29 -5.18 -7.50 8.68
N ASP A 30 -5.62 -7.82 9.91
CA ASP A 30 -6.01 -9.18 10.29
C ASP A 30 -7.48 -9.43 9.96
N ARG A 31 -7.68 -10.25 8.92
CA ARG A 31 -8.99 -10.71 8.45
C ARG A 31 -9.78 -11.43 9.53
N SER A 32 -9.14 -12.28 10.34
CA SER A 32 -9.83 -13.11 11.34
C SER A 32 -10.37 -12.26 12.49
N PHE A 33 -9.63 -11.23 12.87
CA PHE A 33 -10.05 -10.26 13.87
C PHE A 33 -11.19 -9.37 13.34
N ALA A 34 -11.03 -8.84 12.12
CA ALA A 34 -12.06 -8.01 11.49
C ALA A 34 -13.39 -8.77 11.34
N ASP A 35 -13.36 -10.05 10.96
CA ASP A 35 -14.57 -10.86 10.77
C ASP A 35 -15.37 -11.09 12.07
N LYS A 36 -14.69 -11.16 13.21
CA LYS A 36 -15.34 -11.43 14.51
C LYS A 36 -15.87 -10.18 15.22
N VAL A 37 -15.31 -9.01 14.91
CA VAL A 37 -15.61 -7.75 15.61
C VAL A 37 -16.37 -6.77 14.72
N ALA A 38 -16.20 -6.82 13.39
CA ALA A 38 -16.90 -5.93 12.48
C ALA A 38 -18.28 -6.49 12.10
N ASN A 39 -19.30 -5.66 12.28
CA ASN A 39 -20.67 -5.92 11.80
C ASN A 39 -21.02 -5.10 10.55
N HIS A 40 -20.07 -4.29 10.09
CA HIS A 40 -20.23 -3.33 9.01
C HIS A 40 -18.88 -3.05 8.37
N LEU A 41 -18.81 -3.15 7.05
CA LEU A 41 -17.59 -2.93 6.28
C LEU A 41 -17.73 -1.71 5.38
N PHE A 42 -16.66 -0.93 5.34
CA PHE A 42 -16.45 0.07 4.31
C PHE A 42 -15.43 -0.50 3.34
N VAL A 43 -15.88 -0.85 2.15
CA VAL A 43 -15.04 -1.46 1.12
C VAL A 43 -14.61 -0.40 0.13
N PHE A 44 -13.30 -0.24 0.00
CA PHE A 44 -12.69 0.67 -0.94
C PHE A 44 -12.52 -0.05 -2.28
N GLU A 45 -13.16 0.45 -3.33
CA GLU A 45 -13.09 -0.15 -4.68
C GLU A 45 -12.09 0.56 -5.61
N GLY A 46 -11.30 1.49 -5.07
CA GLY A 46 -10.47 2.40 -5.86
C GLY A 46 -11.24 3.64 -6.31
N ASP A 47 -10.54 4.60 -6.93
CA ASP A 47 -11.10 5.86 -7.48
C ASP A 47 -11.93 6.70 -6.47
N GLY A 48 -11.68 6.55 -5.17
CA GLY A 48 -12.43 7.23 -4.11
C GLY A 48 -13.85 6.70 -3.88
N VAL A 49 -14.19 5.53 -4.46
CA VAL A 49 -15.48 4.88 -4.26
C VAL A 49 -15.43 4.01 -3.01
N ILE A 50 -16.33 4.30 -2.07
CA ILE A 50 -16.51 3.52 -0.84
C ILE A 50 -17.89 2.87 -0.91
N LYS A 51 -17.92 1.55 -0.89
CA LYS A 51 -19.15 0.77 -0.73
C LYS A 51 -19.37 0.44 0.74
N ASP A 52 -20.62 0.58 1.12
CA ASP A 52 -21.13 0.22 2.43
C ASP A 52 -21.69 -1.21 2.36
N PHE A 53 -21.19 -2.09 3.25
CA PHE A 53 -21.70 -3.44 3.40
C PHE A 53 -22.02 -3.75 4.86
N ALA A 54 -23.31 -3.91 5.15
CA ALA A 54 -23.80 -4.36 6.44
C ALA A 54 -23.70 -5.88 6.54
N GLY A 55 -22.63 -6.38 7.13
CA GLY A 55 -22.38 -7.80 7.33
C GLY A 55 -20.98 -8.06 7.88
N THR A 56 -20.59 -9.33 7.91
CA THR A 56 -19.23 -9.77 8.26
C THR A 56 -18.35 -9.86 7.00
N LEU A 57 -17.03 -9.95 7.20
CA LEU A 57 -16.08 -10.03 6.09
C LEU A 57 -16.23 -11.35 5.29
N SER A 58 -16.59 -12.44 5.98
CA SER A 58 -16.90 -13.73 5.37
C SER A 58 -18.16 -13.68 4.50
N GLU A 59 -19.21 -13.00 4.95
CA GLU A 59 -20.41 -12.75 4.14
C GLU A 59 -20.06 -11.91 2.91
N TYR A 60 -19.29 -10.83 3.08
CA TYR A 60 -18.84 -10.01 1.96
C TYR A 60 -18.06 -10.84 0.91
N ALA A 61 -17.13 -11.69 1.36
CA ALA A 61 -16.38 -12.58 0.48
C ALA A 61 -17.29 -13.55 -0.30
N SER A 62 -18.34 -14.09 0.33
CA SER A 62 -19.32 -14.93 -0.37
C SER A 62 -20.12 -14.16 -1.42
N THR A 63 -20.53 -12.92 -1.12
CA THR A 63 -21.24 -12.07 -2.09
C THR A 63 -20.38 -11.72 -3.30
N LEU A 64 -19.07 -11.51 -3.11
CA LEU A 64 -18.14 -11.27 -4.23
C LEU A 64 -18.07 -12.47 -5.17
N VAL A 65 -17.99 -13.69 -4.63
CA VAL A 65 -17.97 -14.93 -5.41
C VAL A 65 -19.29 -15.13 -6.17
N GLU A 66 -20.42 -14.80 -5.56
CA GLU A 66 -21.73 -14.86 -6.23
C GLU A 66 -21.84 -13.83 -7.36
N ILE A 67 -21.41 -12.59 -7.13
CA ILE A 67 -21.38 -11.52 -8.15
C ILE A 67 -20.47 -11.92 -9.31
N GLU A 68 -19.30 -12.50 -9.04
CA GLU A 68 -18.38 -12.97 -10.07
C GLU A 68 -19.03 -14.07 -10.91
N ASN A 69 -19.66 -15.07 -10.28
CA ASN A 69 -20.37 -16.14 -10.98
C ASN A 69 -21.58 -15.64 -11.79
N GLU A 70 -22.34 -14.68 -11.27
CA GLU A 70 -23.46 -14.05 -11.99
C GLU A 70 -22.97 -13.18 -13.15
N SER A 71 -21.83 -12.49 -13.01
CA SER A 71 -21.24 -11.69 -14.08
C SER A 71 -20.78 -12.55 -15.26
N VAL A 72 -20.23 -13.74 -14.98
CA VAL A 72 -19.84 -14.73 -15.99
C VAL A 72 -21.08 -15.30 -16.69
N ALA A 73 -22.16 -15.56 -15.95
CA ALA A 73 -23.43 -16.03 -16.51
C ALA A 73 -24.15 -14.95 -17.34
N ALA A 74 -24.13 -13.70 -16.91
CA ALA A 74 -24.73 -12.56 -17.61
C ALA A 74 -23.94 -12.15 -18.87
N ALA A 75 -22.61 -12.30 -18.84
CA ALA A 75 -21.74 -12.08 -20.00
C ALA A 75 -22.01 -13.09 -21.14
N ALA A 76 -22.39 -14.33 -20.79
CA ALA A 76 -22.79 -15.33 -21.78
C ALA A 76 -24.13 -14.99 -22.49
N ALA A 77 -25.04 -14.27 -21.82
CA ALA A 77 -26.36 -13.92 -22.36
C ALA A 77 -26.38 -12.63 -23.21
N LYS A 78 -25.40 -11.73 -23.07
CA LYS A 78 -25.33 -10.44 -23.79
C LYS A 78 -24.51 -10.46 -25.09
N SER A 79 -24.01 -11.62 -25.53
CA SER A 79 -23.17 -11.72 -26.75
C SER A 79 -23.95 -11.69 -28.08
N SER A 80 -25.09 -10.99 -28.16
CA SER A 80 -25.80 -10.75 -29.42
C SER A 80 -26.34 -9.31 -29.49
N ASN A 81 -25.47 -8.31 -29.59
CA ASN A 81 -25.73 -7.19 -30.49
C ASN A 81 -24.47 -6.34 -30.77
N GLU A 82 -24.49 -5.72 -31.93
CA GLU A 82 -23.38 -5.11 -32.66
C GLU A 82 -22.89 -3.78 -32.06
N THR A 83 -21.75 -3.80 -31.34
CA THR A 83 -20.85 -2.63 -31.08
C THR A 83 -19.43 -3.08 -30.67
N LYS A 84 -18.93 -4.22 -31.21
CA LYS A 84 -17.73 -4.90 -30.66
C LYS A 84 -16.35 -4.40 -31.14
N ASP A 85 -16.23 -3.58 -32.19
CA ASP A 85 -14.90 -3.32 -32.79
C ASP A 85 -14.17 -2.09 -32.21
N SER A 86 -14.88 -1.02 -31.81
CA SER A 86 -14.26 0.17 -31.20
C SER A 86 -13.89 -0.04 -29.73
N ASP A 87 -14.75 -0.72 -28.98
CA ASP A 87 -14.63 -0.95 -27.53
C ASP A 87 -13.43 -1.85 -27.18
N HIS A 88 -13.17 -2.89 -28.00
CA HIS A 88 -12.00 -3.76 -27.85
C HIS A 88 -10.67 -3.11 -28.23
N LYS A 89 -10.69 -1.97 -28.93
CA LYS A 89 -9.48 -1.24 -29.32
C LYS A 89 -9.09 -0.23 -28.23
N GLU A 90 -10.07 0.45 -27.65
CA GLU A 90 -9.88 1.33 -26.49
C GLU A 90 -9.45 0.56 -25.25
N ASP A 91 -10.10 -0.57 -24.93
CA ASP A 91 -9.73 -1.38 -23.76
C ASP A 91 -8.35 -2.04 -23.92
N ARG A 92 -7.94 -2.40 -25.15
CA ARG A 92 -6.56 -2.85 -25.40
C ARG A 92 -5.53 -1.75 -25.25
N ASN A 93 -5.86 -0.53 -25.68
CA ASN A 93 -4.93 0.58 -25.57
C ASN A 93 -4.77 1.03 -24.11
N ARG A 94 -5.87 1.04 -23.34
CA ARG A 94 -5.87 1.33 -21.90
C ARG A 94 -5.00 0.33 -21.12
N ARG A 95 -5.21 -0.98 -21.34
CA ARG A 95 -4.37 -2.03 -20.72
C ARG A 95 -2.90 -1.96 -21.12
N LEU A 96 -2.62 -1.50 -22.34
CA LEU A 96 -1.25 -1.32 -22.81
C LEU A 96 -0.58 -0.12 -22.12
N GLU A 97 -1.31 0.97 -21.94
CA GLU A 97 -0.88 2.18 -21.23
C GLU A 97 -0.64 1.90 -19.75
N GLU A 98 -1.57 1.23 -19.07
CA GLU A 98 -1.41 0.78 -17.67
C GLU A 98 -0.16 -0.10 -17.50
N ARG A 99 0.01 -1.10 -18.37
CA ARG A 99 1.20 -1.96 -18.33
C ARG A 99 2.49 -1.19 -18.58
N ASN A 100 2.46 -0.17 -19.43
CA ASN A 100 3.63 0.67 -19.70
C ASN A 100 3.92 1.60 -18.50
N ALA A 101 2.89 2.14 -17.85
CA ALA A 101 3.01 2.94 -16.63
C ALA A 101 3.63 2.12 -15.49
N VAL A 102 3.15 0.89 -15.25
CA VAL A 102 3.73 -0.03 -14.26
C VAL A 102 5.19 -0.35 -14.56
N ARG A 103 5.52 -0.59 -15.83
CA ARG A 103 6.91 -0.83 -16.24
C ARG A 103 7.80 0.39 -16.03
N GLN A 104 7.25 1.59 -16.16
CA GLN A 104 7.97 2.82 -15.93
C GLN A 104 8.18 3.05 -14.43
N ALA A 105 7.14 2.89 -13.60
CA ALA A 105 7.24 2.96 -12.15
C ALA A 105 8.24 1.94 -11.59
N LYS A 106 8.20 0.67 -12.03
CA LYS A 106 9.21 -0.35 -11.62
C LYS A 106 10.65 0.04 -11.99
N LYS A 107 10.87 0.77 -13.10
CA LYS A 107 12.19 1.29 -13.47
C LYS A 107 12.59 2.50 -12.63
N GLU A 108 11.64 3.33 -12.24
CA GLU A 108 11.88 4.48 -11.37
C GLU A 108 12.23 4.01 -9.96
N MET A 109 11.55 2.98 -9.44
CA MET A 109 11.91 2.30 -8.19
C MET A 109 13.35 1.77 -8.21
N ASP A 110 13.75 0.99 -9.23
CA ASP A 110 15.13 0.46 -9.33
C ASP A 110 16.20 1.58 -9.44
N LYS A 111 15.85 2.73 -10.02
CA LYS A 111 16.74 3.91 -10.03
C LYS A 111 16.83 4.56 -8.66
N LEU A 112 15.71 4.71 -7.98
CA LEU A 112 15.61 5.29 -6.63
C LEU A 112 16.33 4.39 -5.62
N ASP A 113 16.19 3.07 -5.69
CA ASP A 113 16.95 2.11 -4.86
C ASP A 113 18.46 2.30 -5.00
N LYS A 114 18.95 2.39 -6.25
CA LYS A 114 20.38 2.64 -6.52
C LYS A 114 20.84 4.02 -6.02
N ALA A 115 19.95 5.00 -5.97
CA ALA A 115 20.26 6.33 -5.44
C ALA A 115 20.29 6.31 -3.91
N LEU A 116 19.30 5.66 -3.29
CA LEU A 116 19.20 5.46 -1.84
C LEU A 116 20.39 4.67 -1.30
N ASP A 117 20.82 3.61 -1.98
CA ASP A 117 22.01 2.85 -1.58
C ASP A 117 23.25 3.74 -1.53
N LYS A 118 23.44 4.62 -2.53
CA LYS A 118 24.56 5.56 -2.57
C LYS A 118 24.47 6.61 -1.46
N LEU A 119 23.28 7.13 -1.19
CA LEU A 119 23.06 8.12 -0.12
C LEU A 119 23.28 7.47 1.25
N ARG A 120 22.77 6.26 1.47
CA ARG A 120 22.99 5.46 2.69
C ARG A 120 24.46 5.12 2.90
N THR A 121 25.22 4.79 1.85
CA THR A 121 26.67 4.61 1.97
C THR A 121 27.37 5.91 2.38
N LYS A 122 27.00 7.05 1.77
CA LYS A 122 27.56 8.36 2.13
C LYS A 122 27.22 8.76 3.56
N ALA A 123 25.98 8.51 4.01
CA ALA A 123 25.58 8.76 5.39
C ALA A 123 26.41 7.92 6.37
N LYS A 124 26.64 6.63 6.05
CA LYS A 124 27.52 5.76 6.85
C LYS A 124 28.97 6.25 6.87
N ASP A 125 29.49 6.70 5.74
CA ASP A 125 30.86 7.22 5.66
C ASP A 125 31.01 8.53 6.46
N LEU A 126 30.04 9.46 6.34
CA LEU A 126 29.99 10.70 7.12
C LEU A 126 29.83 10.44 8.63
N GLN A 127 29.00 9.46 9.01
CA GLN A 127 28.85 9.04 10.39
C GLN A 127 30.17 8.51 10.95
N LYS A 128 30.88 7.70 10.16
CA LYS A 128 32.18 7.15 10.54
C LYS A 128 33.25 8.23 10.66
N GLU A 129 33.27 9.19 9.75
CA GLU A 129 34.16 10.35 9.78
C GLU A 129 33.86 11.22 11.02
N LEU A 130 32.59 11.42 11.35
CA LEU A 130 32.15 12.11 12.57
C LEU A 130 32.64 11.38 13.85
N ASP A 131 32.52 10.06 13.89
CA ASP A 131 32.97 9.23 15.02
C ASP A 131 34.50 9.23 15.17
N GLU A 132 35.24 9.28 14.06
CA GLU A 132 36.72 9.34 14.03
C GLU A 132 37.25 10.76 14.36
N SER A 133 36.48 11.80 14.03
CA SER A 133 36.78 13.22 14.28
C SER A 133 36.51 13.69 15.72
N ALA A 134 36.40 12.78 16.69
CA ALA A 134 36.10 13.09 18.10
C ALA A 134 37.09 14.07 18.78
N ASN A 135 38.31 14.21 18.24
CA ASN A 135 39.34 15.15 18.72
C ASN A 135 39.43 16.45 17.88
N GLU A 136 38.62 16.58 16.83
CA GLU A 136 38.56 17.78 16.00
C GLU A 136 37.71 18.86 16.67
N GLY A 137 38.03 20.13 16.40
CA GLY A 137 37.33 21.26 17.02
C GLY A 137 35.82 21.25 16.72
N TRP A 138 35.03 21.79 17.64
CA TRP A 138 33.56 21.83 17.56
C TRP A 138 32.98 22.33 16.22
N THR A 139 33.68 23.22 15.52
CA THR A 139 33.26 23.72 14.20
C THR A 139 33.26 22.64 13.11
N VAL A 140 34.20 21.68 13.16
CA VAL A 140 34.30 20.59 12.19
C VAL A 140 33.22 19.56 12.46
N LEU A 141 32.99 19.23 13.74
CA LEU A 141 31.87 18.37 14.16
C LEU A 141 30.51 18.96 13.76
N ALA A 142 30.31 20.27 13.91
CA ALA A 142 29.08 20.95 13.51
C ALA A 142 28.83 20.88 12.00
N ASP A 143 29.88 21.03 11.18
CA ASP A 143 29.77 20.95 9.72
C ASP A 143 29.50 19.51 9.25
N LEU A 144 30.20 18.51 9.80
CA LEU A 144 29.95 17.09 9.55
C LEU A 144 28.52 16.68 9.93
N THR A 145 28.03 17.14 11.10
CA THR A 145 26.65 16.89 11.53
C THR A 145 25.65 17.52 10.56
N ALA A 146 25.88 18.77 10.13
CA ALA A 146 24.99 19.44 9.18
C ALA A 146 24.98 18.75 7.80
N GLN A 147 26.13 18.21 7.35
CA GLN A 147 26.21 17.43 6.12
C GLN A 147 25.47 16.09 6.25
N LEU A 148 25.59 15.42 7.40
CA LEU A 148 24.87 14.19 7.70
C LEU A 148 23.35 14.42 7.72
N ASP A 149 22.88 15.46 8.41
CA ASP A 149 21.46 15.83 8.47
C ASP A 149 20.90 16.11 7.08
N LYS A 150 21.67 16.79 6.22
CA LYS A 150 21.27 17.05 4.84
C LYS A 150 21.15 15.76 4.03
N VAL A 151 22.12 14.84 4.15
CA VAL A 151 22.06 13.55 3.45
C VAL A 151 20.89 12.70 3.95
N ASN A 152 20.58 12.75 5.24
CA ASN A 152 19.42 12.06 5.81
C ASN A 152 18.10 12.64 5.29
N ALA A 153 17.99 13.97 5.20
CA ALA A 153 16.81 14.61 4.58
C ALA A 153 16.65 14.24 3.09
N ASP A 154 17.76 14.18 2.33
CA ASP A 154 17.74 13.72 0.94
C ASP A 154 17.34 12.23 0.83
N ILE A 155 17.68 11.39 1.82
CA ILE A 155 17.21 9.99 1.89
C ILE A 155 15.71 9.94 2.12
N GLU A 156 15.19 10.68 3.11
CA GLU A 156 13.75 10.72 3.42
C GLU A 156 12.91 11.17 2.21
N GLU A 157 13.34 12.23 1.50
CA GLU A 157 12.66 12.70 0.29
C GLU A 157 12.63 11.62 -0.81
N LYS A 158 13.75 10.90 -1.00
CA LYS A 158 13.84 9.84 -2.01
C LYS A 158 13.10 8.57 -1.62
N GLU A 159 12.95 8.29 -0.33
CA GLU A 159 12.11 7.20 0.18
C GLU A 159 10.63 7.50 -0.04
N ILE A 160 10.20 8.75 0.12
CA ILE A 160 8.83 9.18 -0.21
C ILE A 160 8.55 9.02 -1.70
N GLU A 161 9.44 9.51 -2.57
CA GLU A 161 9.31 9.32 -4.04
C GLU A 161 9.24 7.83 -4.42
N TRP A 162 9.99 6.98 -3.71
CA TRP A 162 9.98 5.53 -3.96
C TRP A 162 8.66 4.90 -3.52
N LEU A 163 8.10 5.32 -2.38
CA LEU A 163 6.80 4.86 -1.88
C LEU A 163 5.67 5.26 -2.84
N GLU A 164 5.66 6.50 -3.34
CA GLU A 164 4.68 6.94 -4.34
C GLU A 164 4.76 6.09 -5.63
N ALA A 165 5.98 5.76 -6.08
CA ALA A 165 6.17 4.88 -7.22
C ALA A 165 5.73 3.43 -6.94
N ALA A 166 5.85 2.96 -5.70
CA ALA A 166 5.39 1.64 -5.26
C ALA A 166 3.85 1.56 -5.24
N ASP A 167 3.18 2.59 -4.72
CA ASP A 167 1.71 2.69 -4.68
C ASP A 167 1.10 2.61 -6.09
N LEU A 168 1.74 3.24 -7.08
CA LEU A 168 1.34 3.16 -8.49
C LEU A 168 1.46 1.74 -9.07
N VAL A 169 2.44 0.97 -8.61
CA VAL A 169 2.63 -0.42 -9.04
C VAL A 169 1.59 -1.32 -8.39
N GLU A 170 1.33 -1.16 -7.10
CA GLU A 170 0.35 -1.96 -6.34
C GLU A 170 -1.07 -1.68 -6.82
N GLY A 171 -1.43 -0.42 -7.04
CA GLY A 171 -2.75 -0.02 -7.56
C GLY A 171 -3.07 -0.65 -8.93
N ALA A 172 -2.05 -0.87 -9.76
CA ALA A 172 -2.22 -1.54 -11.06
C ALA A 172 -2.27 -3.07 -10.96
N GLU A 173 -1.72 -3.68 -9.90
CA GLU A 173 -1.82 -5.13 -9.65
C GLU A 173 -3.19 -5.51 -9.05
N ILE A 174 -3.89 -4.57 -8.39
CA ILE A 174 -5.24 -4.77 -7.85
C ILE A 174 -6.33 -4.73 -8.95
N GLN A 175 -6.06 -4.12 -10.11
CA GLN A 175 -6.99 -4.00 -11.24
C GLN A 175 -6.93 -5.15 -12.27
N VAL A 176 -6.04 -6.15 -12.09
CA VAL A 176 -5.86 -7.31 -12.99
C VAL A 176 -6.52 -8.56 -12.43
#